data_AF-A0A1I6IVU3-F1
#
_entry.id   AF-A0A1I6IVU3-F1
#
_cell.length_a   1.000
_cell.length_b   1.000
_cell.length_c   1.000
_cell.angle_alpha   90.00
_cell.angle_beta   90.00
_cell.angle_gamma   90.00
#
_symmetry.space_group_name_H-M   'P 1'
#
loop_
_entity.id
_entity.type
_entity.pdbx_description
1 polymer ?
#
loop_
_entity_poly.entity_id
_entity_poly.type
_entity_poly.pdbx_seq_one_letter_code
_entity_poly.pdbx_strand_id
1 'polypeptide(L)'
;MERTNANPDALAEQSRKAGEHATSIATTRPLVNWHDLAEQRRRFGERAADALRNGMGSWAFVATFIVFMVVWAILNTIDGVAWDVYPFILLNLFLSMLAGLQGAILLIAAKRQDALSAALAQHDYDTNVAAAADIAELRKTNLEQTAMIQELLAFLREEQARRESGGAGAVAGSAGAETGSVGRPES
;
A
#
# COMPACT_ATOMS: atom_id res chain seq x y z
N MET A 1 35.53 -37.35 28.85
CA MET A 1 35.22 -37.07 27.43
C MET A 1 33.82 -37.58 27.17
N GLU A 2 32.80 -36.77 27.42
CA GLU A 2 31.40 -37.15 27.19
C GLU A 2 30.93 -36.37 25.96
N ARG A 3 30.95 -37.04 24.80
CA ARG A 3 30.43 -36.45 23.57
C ARG A 3 28.92 -36.52 23.68
N THR A 4 28.29 -35.36 23.87
CA THR A 4 26.84 -35.19 23.83
C THR A 4 26.35 -35.59 22.44
N ASN A 5 25.87 -36.82 22.31
CA ASN A 5 25.29 -37.33 21.08
C ASN A 5 23.94 -36.62 20.89
N ALA A 6 23.96 -35.50 20.17
CA ALA A 6 22.75 -34.81 19.76
C ALA A 6 22.02 -35.70 18.76
N ASN A 7 20.96 -36.35 19.24
CA ASN A 7 20.13 -37.25 18.44
C ASN A 7 19.56 -36.48 17.23
N PRO A 8 19.91 -36.84 15.98
CA PRO A 8 19.48 -36.11 14.78
C PRO A 8 17.95 -36.11 14.61
N ASP A 9 17.28 -37.14 15.12
CA ASP A 9 15.82 -37.28 15.05
C ASP A 9 15.09 -36.26 15.95
N ALA A 10 15.70 -35.88 17.08
CA ALA A 10 15.12 -34.90 18.00
C ALA A 10 15.15 -33.48 17.41
N LEU A 11 16.20 -33.14 16.66
CA LEU A 11 16.31 -31.85 15.95
C LEU A 11 15.36 -31.79 14.75
N ALA A 12 15.15 -32.92 14.06
CA ALA A 12 14.16 -33.04 12.98
C ALA A 12 12.72 -32.90 13.50
N GLU A 13 12.41 -33.48 14.67
CA GLU A 13 11.09 -33.35 15.28
C GLU A 13 10.85 -31.93 15.82
N GLN A 14 11.87 -31.29 16.39
CA GLN A 14 11.79 -29.93 16.90
C GLN A 14 11.68 -28.88 15.79
N SER A 15 12.38 -29.06 14.66
CA SER A 15 12.24 -28.19 13.48
C SER A 15 10.91 -28.37 12.77
N ARG A 16 10.36 -29.60 12.76
CA ARG A 16 9.01 -29.88 12.24
C ARG A 16 7.92 -29.25 13.12
N LYS A 17 8.02 -29.38 14.44
CA LYS A 17 7.12 -28.69 15.39
C LYS A 17 7.29 -27.17 15.31
N ALA A 18 8.51 -26.65 15.23
CA ALA A 18 8.74 -25.21 15.07
C ALA A 18 8.16 -24.67 13.74
N GLY A 19 8.24 -25.45 12.65
CA GLY A 19 7.61 -25.13 11.37
C GLY A 19 6.07 -25.15 11.46
N GLU A 20 5.48 -26.15 12.11
CA GLU A 20 4.02 -26.22 12.34
C GLU A 20 3.51 -25.04 13.19
N HIS A 21 4.24 -24.66 14.24
CA HIS A 21 3.92 -23.51 15.08
C HIS A 21 4.12 -22.17 14.35
N ALA A 22 5.17 -22.02 13.53
CA ALA A 22 5.40 -20.82 12.72
C ALA A 22 4.32 -20.63 11.65
N THR A 23 3.83 -21.74 11.06
CA THR A 23 2.74 -21.71 10.07
C THR A 23 1.39 -21.39 10.73
N SER A 24 1.21 -21.76 12.00
CA SER A 24 -0.01 -21.47 12.77
C SER A 24 -0.13 -20.00 13.22
N ILE A 25 0.97 -19.26 13.35
CA ILE A 25 0.96 -17.85 13.83
C ILE A 25 0.69 -16.86 12.68
N ALA A 26 0.89 -17.25 11.42
CA ALA A 26 0.75 -16.37 10.27
C ALA A 26 -0.70 -16.09 9.81
N THR A 27 -1.72 -16.73 10.39
CA THR A 27 -3.11 -16.71 9.84
C THR A 27 -4.18 -16.26 10.83
N THR A 28 -3.91 -15.28 11.70
CA THR A 28 -4.97 -14.72 12.55
C THR A 28 -4.87 -13.21 12.73
N ARG A 29 -4.56 -12.47 11.67
CA ARG A 29 -5.05 -11.09 11.58
C ARG A 29 -6.42 -11.19 10.91
N PRO A 30 -7.54 -11.11 11.64
CA PRO A 30 -8.83 -11.11 11.00
C PRO A 30 -8.83 -9.92 10.05
N LEU A 31 -8.92 -10.21 8.74
CA LEU A 31 -9.18 -9.22 7.71
C LEU A 31 -10.63 -8.77 7.91
N VAL A 32 -10.89 -8.04 8.99
CA VAL A 32 -12.17 -7.37 9.18
C VAL A 32 -12.23 -6.37 8.05
N ASN A 33 -12.98 -6.74 7.02
CA ASN A 33 -13.20 -5.88 5.87
C ASN A 33 -14.11 -4.75 6.35
N TRP A 34 -13.51 -3.61 6.70
CA TRP A 34 -14.21 -2.43 7.20
C TRP A 34 -15.30 -1.94 6.23
N HIS A 35 -15.19 -2.33 4.95
CA HIS A 35 -16.21 -2.13 3.93
C HIS A 35 -17.56 -2.76 4.34
N ASP A 36 -17.52 -4.00 4.85
CA ASP A 36 -18.73 -4.78 5.14
C ASP A 36 -19.46 -4.27 6.41
N LEU A 37 -18.71 -3.72 7.38
CA LEU A 37 -19.28 -3.09 8.58
C LEU A 37 -19.89 -1.70 8.29
N ALA A 38 -19.32 -0.96 7.33
CA ALA A 38 -19.85 0.33 6.89
C ALA A 38 -21.12 0.19 6.03
N GLU A 39 -21.32 -0.96 5.38
CA GLU A 39 -22.51 -1.28 4.59
C GLU A 39 -23.71 -1.68 5.45
N GLN A 40 -23.51 -2.40 6.56
CA GLN A 40 -24.63 -2.94 7.36
C GLN A 40 -25.47 -1.86 8.08
N ARG A 41 -24.93 -0.65 8.29
CA ARG A 41 -25.66 0.46 8.94
C ARG A 41 -26.43 1.36 7.98
N ARG A 42 -26.70 0.92 6.75
CA ARG A 42 -27.41 1.73 5.75
C ARG A 42 -28.50 0.95 5.07
N ARG A 43 -29.73 1.07 5.58
CA ARG A 43 -30.89 0.51 4.90
C ARG A 43 -31.92 1.61 4.72
N PHE A 44 -32.44 1.69 3.49
CA PHE A 44 -33.47 2.59 2.97
C PHE A 44 -33.01 3.89 2.30
N GLY A 45 -32.47 4.89 3.02
CA GLY A 45 -32.19 6.21 2.42
C GLY A 45 -31.18 6.21 1.27
N GLU A 46 -30.11 5.41 1.39
CA GLU A 46 -29.06 5.39 0.38
C GLU A 46 -29.38 4.55 -0.85
N ARG A 47 -30.15 3.47 -0.69
CA ARG A 47 -30.62 2.69 -1.85
C ARG A 47 -31.55 3.54 -2.73
N ALA A 48 -32.35 4.41 -2.11
CA ALA A 48 -33.17 5.37 -2.83
C ALA A 48 -32.29 6.44 -3.51
N ALA A 49 -31.28 6.98 -2.82
CA ALA A 49 -30.36 7.96 -3.39
C ALA A 49 -29.52 7.40 -4.56
N ASP A 50 -29.05 6.16 -4.45
CA ASP A 50 -28.29 5.48 -5.52
C ASP A 50 -29.17 5.17 -6.73
N ALA A 51 -30.43 4.75 -6.52
CA ALA A 51 -31.40 4.58 -7.60
C ALA A 51 -31.75 5.92 -8.28
N LEU A 52 -31.92 6.99 -7.50
CA LEU A 52 -32.18 8.34 -8.00
C LEU A 52 -30.98 8.87 -8.80
N ARG A 53 -29.76 8.70 -8.29
CA ARG A 53 -28.51 9.10 -8.95
C ARG A 53 -28.32 8.36 -10.27
N ASN A 54 -28.49 7.04 -10.26
CA ASN A 54 -28.28 6.23 -11.46
C ASN A 54 -29.37 6.47 -12.51
N GLY A 55 -30.60 6.84 -12.10
CA GLY A 55 -31.69 7.20 -13.01
C GLY A 55 -31.60 8.62 -13.59
N MET A 56 -31.18 9.61 -12.79
CA MET A 56 -31.12 11.03 -13.18
C MET A 56 -29.93 11.35 -14.11
N GLY A 57 -28.88 10.53 -14.13
CA GLY A 57 -27.69 10.73 -14.97
C GLY A 57 -27.82 10.28 -16.43
N SER A 58 -28.93 9.66 -16.82
CA SER A 58 -29.14 9.18 -18.20
C SER A 58 -29.71 10.26 -19.10
N TRP A 59 -29.12 10.46 -20.28
CA TRP A 59 -29.62 11.38 -21.31
C TRP A 59 -31.08 11.09 -21.73
N ALA A 60 -31.52 9.83 -21.63
CA ALA A 60 -32.89 9.43 -21.94
C ALA A 60 -33.91 9.92 -20.89
N PHE A 61 -33.51 10.09 -19.64
CA PHE A 61 -34.37 10.61 -18.57
C PHE A 61 -34.66 12.10 -18.79
N VAL A 62 -33.62 12.87 -19.16
CA VAL A 62 -33.74 14.29 -19.49
C VAL A 62 -34.69 14.49 -20.67
N ALA A 63 -34.55 13.69 -21.74
CA ALA A 63 -35.43 13.75 -22.91
C ALA A 63 -36.90 13.43 -22.54
N THR A 64 -37.14 12.41 -21.72
CA THR A 64 -38.49 12.05 -21.25
C THR A 64 -39.13 13.17 -20.43
N PHE A 65 -38.35 13.82 -19.57
CA PHE A 65 -38.81 14.94 -18.74
C PHE A 65 -39.21 16.16 -19.58
N ILE A 66 -38.42 16.49 -20.61
CA ILE A 66 -38.73 17.57 -21.55
C ILE A 66 -40.03 17.27 -22.32
N VAL A 67 -40.18 16.04 -22.82
CA VAL A 67 -41.42 15.63 -23.51
C VAL A 67 -42.62 15.70 -22.57
N PHE A 68 -42.48 15.25 -21.32
CA PHE A 68 -43.54 15.36 -20.32
C PHE A 68 -43.94 16.81 -20.05
N MET A 69 -42.97 17.74 -19.92
CA MET A 69 -43.25 19.17 -19.74
C MET A 69 -44.03 19.76 -20.92
N VAL A 70 -43.65 19.41 -22.15
CA VAL A 70 -44.31 19.88 -23.37
C VAL A 70 -45.74 19.32 -23.44
N VAL A 71 -45.93 18.03 -23.17
CA VAL A 71 -47.26 17.40 -23.16
C VAL A 71 -48.15 18.02 -22.08
N TRP A 72 -47.62 18.27 -20.89
CA TRP A 72 -48.36 18.90 -19.80
C TRP A 72 -48.80 20.33 -20.14
N ALA A 73 -47.90 21.12 -20.72
CA ALA A 73 -48.22 22.48 -21.18
C ALA A 73 -49.31 22.47 -22.26
N ILE A 74 -49.26 21.52 -23.20
CA ILE A 74 -50.26 21.35 -24.26
C ILE A 74 -51.62 20.94 -23.67
N LEU A 75 -51.68 19.94 -22.80
CA LEU A 75 -52.93 19.50 -22.15
C LEU A 75 -53.61 20.65 -21.40
N ASN A 76 -52.84 21.39 -20.59
CA ASN A 76 -53.35 22.52 -19.82
C ASN A 76 -53.79 23.71 -20.71
N THR A 77 -53.27 23.82 -21.94
CA THR A 77 -53.68 24.86 -22.91
C THR A 77 -54.95 24.46 -23.67
N ILE A 78 -55.19 23.16 -23.88
CA ILE A 78 -56.33 22.64 -24.66
C ILE A 78 -57.63 22.61 -23.85
N ASP A 79 -57.56 22.32 -22.53
CA ASP A 79 -58.76 22.13 -21.70
C ASP A 79 -59.56 23.42 -21.39
N GLY A 80 -59.10 24.60 -21.84
CA GLY A 80 -59.86 25.87 -21.84
C GLY A 80 -60.20 26.46 -20.46
N VAL A 81 -60.15 25.66 -19.40
CA VAL A 81 -60.19 26.06 -17.99
C VAL A 81 -58.75 26.25 -17.56
N ALA A 82 -58.27 27.49 -17.57
CA ALA A 82 -56.89 27.80 -17.24
C ALA A 82 -56.62 27.63 -15.73
N TRP A 83 -56.42 26.37 -15.31
CA TRP A 83 -56.04 26.03 -13.95
C TRP A 83 -54.62 26.49 -13.60
N ASP A 84 -53.76 26.66 -14.62
CA ASP A 84 -52.44 27.28 -14.51
C ASP A 84 -52.19 28.21 -15.73
N VAL A 85 -52.66 29.47 -15.63
CA VAL A 85 -52.48 30.53 -16.64
C VAL A 85 -51.00 30.90 -16.74
N TYR A 86 -50.51 31.24 -17.94
CA TYR A 86 -49.14 31.73 -18.15
C TYR A 86 -48.78 32.87 -17.16
N PRO A 87 -47.66 32.78 -16.41
CA PRO A 87 -46.59 31.79 -16.43
C PRO A 87 -46.83 30.64 -15.42
N PHE A 88 -46.85 29.38 -15.89
CA PHE A 88 -47.17 28.16 -15.13
C PHE A 88 -46.59 28.14 -13.69
N ILE A 89 -47.36 28.62 -12.71
CA ILE A 89 -46.84 28.96 -11.38
C ILE A 89 -46.63 27.70 -10.55
N LEU A 90 -47.51 26.71 -10.73
CA LEU A 90 -47.43 25.43 -10.03
C LEU A 90 -46.28 24.59 -10.58
N LEU A 91 -46.11 24.59 -11.90
CA LEU A 91 -44.99 23.91 -12.55
C LEU A 91 -43.65 24.53 -12.12
N ASN A 92 -43.52 25.85 -12.14
CA ASN A 92 -42.31 26.52 -11.67
C ASN A 92 -42.05 26.30 -10.18
N LEU A 93 -43.09 26.30 -9.34
CA LEU A 93 -42.94 26.02 -7.91
C LEU A 93 -42.46 24.58 -7.68
N PHE A 94 -43.04 23.61 -8.37
CA PHE A 94 -42.64 22.21 -8.28
C PHE A 94 -41.22 21.98 -8.78
N LEU A 95 -40.84 22.58 -9.93
CA LEU A 95 -39.47 22.53 -10.44
C LEU A 95 -38.46 23.16 -9.47
N SER A 96 -38.81 24.29 -8.86
CA SER A 96 -37.95 24.96 -7.88
C SER A 96 -37.75 24.10 -6.64
N MET A 97 -38.82 23.46 -6.15
CA MET A 97 -38.74 22.52 -5.04
C MET A 97 -37.89 21.28 -5.40
N LEU A 98 -38.07 20.72 -6.60
CA LEU A 98 -37.26 19.61 -7.09
C LEU A 98 -35.77 19.99 -7.18
N ALA A 99 -35.45 21.17 -7.68
CA ALA A 99 -34.07 21.66 -7.75
C ALA A 99 -33.45 21.85 -6.35
N GLY A 100 -34.21 22.41 -5.40
CA GLY A 100 -33.78 22.54 -4.01
C GLY A 100 -33.54 21.19 -3.35
N LEU A 101 -34.43 20.22 -3.57
CA LEU A 101 -34.29 18.85 -3.07
C LEU A 101 -33.06 18.15 -3.70
N GLN A 102 -32.85 18.32 -5.01
CA GLN A 102 -31.65 17.80 -5.70
C GLN A 102 -30.37 18.38 -5.09
N GLY A 103 -30.30 19.69 -4.86
CA GLY A 103 -29.16 20.35 -4.22
C GLY A 103 -28.89 19.85 -2.80
N ALA A 104 -29.95 19.66 -2.01
CA ALA A 104 -29.84 19.11 -0.65
C ALA A 104 -29.33 17.66 -0.63
N ILE A 105 -29.85 16.80 -1.51
CA ILE A 105 -29.39 15.41 -1.64
C ILE A 105 -27.93 15.38 -2.08
N LEU A 106 -27.54 16.22 -3.04
CA LEU A 106 -26.15 16.35 -3.48
C LEU A 106 -25.23 16.80 -2.34
N LEU A 107 -25.66 17.77 -1.53
CA LEU A 107 -24.88 18.25 -0.37
C LEU A 107 -24.72 17.19 0.71
N ILE A 108 -25.75 16.40 0.98
CA ILE A 108 -25.69 15.27 1.92
C ILE A 108 -24.73 14.19 1.39
N ALA A 109 -24.81 13.87 0.09
CA ALA A 109 -23.93 12.90 -0.54
C ALA A 109 -22.46 13.37 -0.50
N ALA A 110 -22.20 14.64 -0.82
CA ALA A 110 -20.88 15.24 -0.78
C ALA A 110 -20.29 15.23 0.64
N LYS A 111 -21.05 15.71 1.65
CA LYS A 111 -20.62 15.69 3.06
C LYS A 111 -20.21 14.28 3.52
N ARG A 112 -20.95 13.26 3.07
CA ARG A 112 -20.62 11.86 3.40
C ARG A 112 -19.35 11.39 2.68
N GLN A 113 -19.18 11.71 1.40
CA GLN A 113 -17.97 11.36 0.65
C GLN A 113 -16.73 12.06 1.22
N ASP A 114 -16.84 13.30 1.66
CA ASP A 114 -15.74 14.05 2.29
C ASP A 114 -15.30 13.41 3.60
N ALA A 115 -16.26 13.01 4.44
CA ALA A 115 -15.95 12.33 5.70
C ALA A 115 -15.24 10.98 5.48
N LEU A 116 -15.66 10.21 4.47
CA LEU A 116 -14.98 8.97 4.10
C LEU A 116 -13.58 9.25 3.55
N SER A 117 -13.44 10.24 2.68
CA SER A 117 -12.16 10.62 2.07
C SER A 117 -11.16 11.09 3.13
N ALA A 118 -11.61 11.84 4.14
CA ALA A 118 -10.78 12.26 5.26
C ALA A 118 -10.31 11.07 6.12
N ALA A 119 -11.19 10.11 6.40
CA ALA A 119 -10.83 8.91 7.15
C ALA A 119 -9.82 8.04 6.39
N LEU A 120 -10.00 7.88 5.08
CA LEU A 120 -9.04 7.18 4.22
C LEU A 120 -7.69 7.90 4.19
N ALA A 121 -7.68 9.22 4.04
CA ALA A 121 -6.45 10.01 4.05
C ALA A 121 -5.66 9.86 5.35
N GLN A 122 -6.33 9.79 6.51
CA GLN A 122 -5.67 9.55 7.79
C GLN A 122 -5.04 8.15 7.85
N HIS A 123 -5.77 7.13 7.38
CA HIS A 123 -5.26 5.76 7.35
C HIS A 123 -4.06 5.60 6.41
N ASP A 124 -4.13 6.22 5.23
CA ASP A 124 -3.03 6.23 4.26
C ASP A 124 -1.81 6.95 4.83
N TYR A 125 -2.02 8.04 5.58
CA TYR A 125 -0.96 8.74 6.29
C TYR A 125 -0.27 7.83 7.32
N ASP A 126 -1.04 7.18 8.18
CA ASP A 126 -0.50 6.29 9.23
C ASP A 126 0.27 5.10 8.60
N THR A 127 -0.27 4.52 7.53
CA THR A 127 0.37 3.44 6.78
C THR A 127 1.68 3.90 6.14
N ASN A 128 1.69 5.10 5.55
CA ASN A 128 2.88 5.65 4.91
C ASN A 128 3.98 5.99 5.93
N VAL A 129 3.61 6.48 7.12
CA VAL A 129 4.56 6.71 8.22
C VAL A 129 5.17 5.39 8.70
N ALA A 130 4.36 4.36 8.89
CA ALA A 130 4.85 3.03 9.26
C ALA A 130 5.80 2.46 8.19
N ALA A 131 5.40 2.52 6.91
CA ALA A 131 6.24 2.09 5.79
C ALA A 131 7.56 2.87 5.72
N ALA A 132 7.53 4.18 5.99
CA ALA A 132 8.74 5.00 6.03
C ALA A 132 9.69 4.57 7.17
N ALA A 133 9.15 4.20 8.33
CA ALA A 133 9.94 3.68 9.44
C ALA A 133 10.58 2.32 9.08
N ASP A 134 9.81 1.40 8.50
CA ASP A 134 10.32 0.11 8.03
C ASP A 134 11.43 0.29 6.99
N ILE A 135 11.24 1.19 6.01
CA ILE A 135 12.26 1.52 5.01
C ILE A 135 13.51 2.09 5.66
N ALA A 136 13.38 2.92 6.70
CA ALA A 136 14.52 3.48 7.42
C ALA A 136 15.31 2.40 8.16
N GLU A 137 14.62 1.44 8.78
CA GLU A 137 15.25 0.27 9.40
C GLU A 137 15.99 -0.59 8.37
N LEU A 138 15.31 -0.95 7.27
CA LEU A 138 15.93 -1.70 6.17
C LEU A 138 17.16 -0.97 5.60
N ARG A 139 17.09 0.36 5.46
CA ARG A 139 18.23 1.17 4.99
C ARG A 139 19.40 1.07 5.98
N LYS A 140 19.14 1.10 7.29
CA LYS A 140 20.19 0.97 8.31
C LYS A 140 20.89 -0.38 8.20
N THR A 141 20.15 -1.48 8.14
CA THR A 141 20.72 -2.82 7.98
C THR A 141 21.53 -2.95 6.68
N ASN A 142 21.04 -2.40 5.57
CA ASN A 142 21.80 -2.39 4.31
C ASN A 142 23.13 -1.64 4.42
N LEU A 143 23.15 -0.51 5.13
CA LEU A 143 24.38 0.27 5.36
C LEU A 143 25.36 -0.52 6.25
N GLU A 144 24.87 -1.16 7.30
CA GLU A 144 25.68 -2.03 8.18
C GLU A 144 26.28 -3.21 7.40
N GLN A 145 25.48 -3.88 6.57
CA GLN A 145 25.95 -4.96 5.69
C GLN A 145 27.01 -4.46 4.70
N THR A 146 26.81 -3.28 4.11
CA THR A 146 27.77 -2.67 3.19
C THR A 146 29.09 -2.37 3.90
N ALA A 147 29.04 -1.86 5.14
CA ALA A 147 30.23 -1.60 5.95
C ALA A 147 31.00 -2.90 6.25
N MET A 148 30.31 -3.96 6.66
CA MET A 148 30.93 -5.27 6.90
C MET A 148 31.59 -5.83 5.63
N ILE A 149 30.97 -5.67 4.46
CA ILE A 149 31.57 -6.07 3.17
C ILE A 149 32.85 -5.28 2.89
N GLN A 150 32.85 -3.96 3.13
CA GLN A 150 34.05 -3.13 2.93
C GLN A 150 35.19 -3.53 3.86
N GLU A 151 34.89 -3.86 5.11
CA GLU A 151 35.89 -4.32 6.09
C GLU A 151 36.49 -5.68 5.68
N LEU A 152 35.65 -6.63 5.27
CA LEU A 152 36.12 -7.92 4.75
C LEU A 152 37.01 -7.75 3.52
N LEU A 153 36.65 -6.86 2.59
CA LEU A 153 37.47 -6.57 1.42
C LEU A 153 38.81 -5.92 1.80
N ALA A 154 38.84 -5.03 2.79
CA ALA A 154 40.06 -4.43 3.30
C ALA A 154 40.99 -5.49 3.91
N PHE A 155 40.45 -6.36 4.77
CA PHE A 155 41.18 -7.47 5.38
C PHE A 155 41.79 -8.41 4.32
N LEU A 156 41.01 -8.79 3.30
CA LEU A 156 41.50 -9.64 2.21
C LEU A 156 42.64 -8.98 1.41
N ARG A 157 42.57 -7.67 1.18
CA ARG A 157 43.66 -6.93 0.51
C ARG A 157 44.94 -6.90 1.35
N GLU A 158 44.83 -6.70 2.66
CA GLU A 158 45.99 -6.72 3.56
C GLU A 158 46.68 -8.08 3.57
N GLU A 159 45.91 -9.18 3.64
CA GLU A 159 46.45 -10.55 3.55
C GLU A 159 47.16 -10.80 2.21
N GLN A 160 46.60 -10.32 1.10
CA GLN A 160 47.26 -10.41 -0.21
C GLN A 160 48.60 -9.66 -0.23
N ALA A 161 48.64 -8.42 0.27
CA ALA A 161 49.87 -7.64 0.35
C ALA A 161 50.95 -8.31 1.24
N ARG A 162 50.53 -8.95 2.34
CA ARG A 162 51.42 -9.76 3.21
C ARG A 162 52.00 -10.97 2.50
N ARG A 163 51.20 -11.65 1.68
CA ARG A 163 51.64 -12.82 0.91
C ARG A 163 52.55 -12.43 -0.25
N GLU A 164 52.27 -11.32 -0.92
CA GLU A 164 53.12 -10.79 -2.01
C GLU A 164 54.49 -10.36 -1.49
N SER A 165 54.53 -9.68 -0.34
CA SER A 165 55.80 -9.30 0.32
C SER A 165 56.57 -10.50 0.86
N GLY A 166 55.90 -11.49 1.44
CA GLY A 166 56.51 -12.77 1.85
C GLY A 166 57.03 -13.61 0.67
N GLY A 167 56.29 -13.62 -0.45
CA GLY A 167 56.70 -14.28 -1.69
C GLY A 167 57.89 -13.59 -2.37
N ALA A 168 57.91 -12.25 -2.43
CA ALA A 168 59.03 -11.49 -2.98
C ALA A 168 60.30 -11.64 -2.13
N GLY A 169 60.17 -11.69 -0.79
CA GLY A 169 61.29 -11.95 0.12
C GLY A 169 61.87 -13.36 -0.01
N ALA A 170 61.02 -14.37 -0.23
CA ALA A 170 61.47 -15.74 -0.46
C ALA A 170 62.21 -15.91 -1.81
N VAL A 171 61.78 -15.19 -2.86
CA VAL A 171 62.43 -15.19 -4.18
C VAL A 171 63.75 -14.39 -4.16
N ALA A 172 63.85 -13.31 -3.38
CA ALA A 172 65.09 -12.55 -3.21
C ALA A 172 66.11 -13.29 -2.32
N GLY A 173 65.66 -14.00 -1.29
CA GLY A 173 66.51 -14.78 -0.39
C GLY A 173 67.17 -15.99 -1.06
N SER A 174 66.52 -16.61 -2.05
CA SER A 174 67.13 -17.68 -2.85
C SER A 174 68.18 -17.15 -3.84
N ALA A 175 68.04 -15.90 -4.33
CA ALA A 175 69.05 -15.26 -5.19
C ALA A 175 70.31 -14.78 -4.43
N GLY A 176 70.18 -14.41 -3.14
CA GLY A 176 71.31 -13.96 -2.31
C GLY A 176 72.15 -15.08 -1.66
N ALA A 177 71.59 -16.29 -1.55
CA ALA A 177 72.26 -17.42 -0.89
C ALA A 177 73.40 -18.05 -1.71
N GLU A 178 73.47 -17.83 -3.03
CA GLU A 178 74.55 -18.36 -3.88
C GLU A 178 75.85 -17.53 -3.85
N THR A 179 75.86 -16.31 -3.27
CA THR A 179 77.03 -15.40 -3.37
C THR A 179 77.95 -15.34 -2.13
N GLY A 180 77.67 -16.04 -1.04
CA GLY A 180 78.25 -15.75 0.29
C GLY A 180 79.14 -16.81 0.95
N SER A 181 79.75 -17.76 0.22
CA SER A 181 80.54 -18.85 0.82
C SER A 181 81.92 -19.05 0.15
N VAL A 182 82.84 -18.08 0.26
CA VAL A 182 84.27 -18.34 0.04
C VAL A 182 85.15 -17.54 1.01
N GLY A 183 85.70 -18.25 2.00
CA GLY A 183 87.12 -18.15 2.36
C GLY A 183 87.52 -17.31 3.57
N ARG A 184 87.70 -17.96 4.73
CA ARG A 184 88.95 -17.92 5.55
C ARG A 184 88.83 -18.76 6.83
N PRO A 185 89.85 -19.59 7.11
CA PRO A 185 90.67 -19.48 8.32
C PRO A 185 92.11 -19.15 7.85
N GLU A 186 93.09 -18.70 8.62
CA GLU A 186 93.62 -18.98 9.96
C GLU A 186 94.61 -17.80 10.22
N SER A 187 95.01 -17.38 11.43
CA SER A 187 95.59 -18.08 12.57
C SER A 187 95.60 -17.15 13.79
#